data_AF-A0A6V8PZH8-F1
#
_entry.id   AF-A0A6V8PZH8-F1
#
_cell.length_a   1.000
_cell.length_b   1.000
_cell.length_c   1.000
_cell.angle_alpha   90.00
_cell.angle_beta   90.00
_cell.angle_gamma   90.00
#
_symmetry.space_group_name_H-M   'P 1'
#
loop_
_entity.id
_entity.type
_entity.pdbx_description
1 polymer ?
#
loop_
_entity_poly.entity_id
_entity_poly.type
_entity_poly.pdbx_seq_one_letter_code
_entity_poly.pdbx_strand_id
1 'polypeptide(L)'
;EQRRPKELLSLSDLADILGYPTDVNLLEYSVSSRGYRILSKVPHLPVSAIENMVKHFQSFQKIFNADVEELVRVEGCGPGRAQSIKDSLRRLNELNMLDKYI
;
A
#
# COMPACT_ATOMS: atom_id res chain seq x y z
N GLU A 1 -2.00 20.78 13.71
CA GLU A 1 -2.33 21.41 12.41
C GLU A 1 -3.41 20.65 11.63
N GLN A 2 -4.64 21.18 11.57
CA GLN A 2 -5.62 20.80 10.55
C GLN A 2 -5.44 21.77 9.37
N ARG A 3 -5.04 21.26 8.20
CA ARG A 3 -4.73 22.11 7.02
C ARG A 3 -5.99 22.46 6.22
N ARG A 4 -5.98 23.63 5.57
CA ARG A 4 -7.18 24.22 4.92
C ARG A 4 -7.43 23.62 3.54
N PRO A 5 -8.69 23.44 3.11
CA PRO A 5 -9.05 22.81 1.82
C PRO A 5 -8.43 23.48 0.57
N LYS A 6 -8.12 24.78 0.65
CA LYS A 6 -7.56 25.54 -0.49
C LYS A 6 -6.14 25.11 -0.87
N GLU A 7 -5.39 24.52 0.06
CA GLU A 7 -4.02 24.04 -0.17
C GLU A 7 -3.98 22.67 -0.87
N LEU A 8 -5.14 22.06 -1.12
CA LEU A 8 -5.28 20.76 -1.82
C LEU A 8 -5.77 20.91 -3.27
N LEU A 9 -5.74 22.13 -3.82
CA LEU A 9 -6.38 22.45 -5.10
C LEU A 9 -5.45 22.33 -6.32
N SER A 10 -4.13 22.23 -6.12
CA SER A 10 -3.18 22.02 -7.23
C SER A 10 -2.32 20.77 -7.00
N LEU A 11 -1.94 20.10 -8.11
CA LEU A 11 -1.09 18.91 -8.08
C LEU A 11 0.31 19.24 -7.50
N SER A 12 0.84 20.43 -7.77
CA SER A 12 2.10 20.92 -7.24
C SER A 12 2.06 21.14 -5.73
N ASP A 13 0.98 21.73 -5.20
CA ASP A 13 0.84 21.93 -3.75
C ASP A 13 0.72 20.59 -3.04
N LEU A 14 -0.03 19.64 -3.62
CA LEU A 14 -0.16 18.28 -3.08
C LEU A 14 1.19 17.53 -3.09
N ALA A 15 1.96 17.65 -4.16
CA ALA A 15 3.26 17.02 -4.27
C ALA A 15 4.22 17.54 -3.19
N ASP A 16 4.30 18.87 -3.02
CA ASP A 16 5.13 19.51 -2.00
C ASP A 16 4.73 19.06 -0.58
N ILE A 17 3.42 19.08 -0.28
CA ILE A 17 2.88 18.61 1.02
C ILE A 17 3.25 17.14 1.29
N LEU A 18 3.26 16.31 0.25
CA LEU A 18 3.62 14.90 0.34
C LEU A 18 5.15 14.67 0.33
N GLY A 19 5.95 15.73 0.19
CA GLY A 19 7.42 15.68 0.20
C GLY A 19 8.04 15.28 -1.15
N TYR A 20 7.31 15.41 -2.25
CA TYR A 20 7.84 15.20 -3.59
C TYR A 20 8.50 16.47 -4.14
N PRO A 21 9.50 16.36 -5.02
CA PRO A 21 10.13 17.51 -5.65
C PRO A 21 9.11 18.30 -6.47
N THR A 22 9.16 19.64 -6.39
CA THR A 22 8.27 20.54 -7.12
C THR A 22 8.83 20.98 -8.47
N ASP A 23 10.11 20.71 -8.74
CA ASP A 23 10.86 21.08 -9.94
C ASP A 23 10.85 19.99 -11.03
N VAL A 24 10.20 18.85 -10.77
CA VAL A 24 10.08 17.74 -11.72
C VAL A 24 8.72 17.72 -12.40
N ASN A 25 8.65 17.07 -13.56
CA ASN A 25 7.37 16.77 -14.19
C ASN A 25 6.61 15.71 -13.36
N LEU A 26 5.70 16.18 -12.51
CA LEU A 26 4.91 15.32 -11.61
C LEU A 26 4.07 14.27 -12.34
N LEU A 27 3.70 14.50 -13.61
CA LEU A 27 2.94 13.52 -14.41
C LEU A 27 3.81 12.34 -14.88
N GLU A 28 5.13 12.54 -14.98
CA GLU A 28 6.11 11.51 -15.35
C GLU A 28 6.78 10.88 -14.12
N TYR A 29 6.53 11.44 -12.93
CA TYR A 29 7.12 10.96 -11.68
C TYR A 29 6.46 9.64 -11.24
N SER A 30 7.24 8.55 -11.33
CA SER A 30 6.75 7.22 -10.94
C SER A 30 6.69 7.08 -9.43
N VAL A 31 5.50 6.75 -8.91
CA VAL A 31 5.29 6.44 -7.49
C VAL A 31 4.84 5.00 -7.30
N SER A 32 5.26 4.39 -6.19
CA SER A 32 4.77 3.09 -5.77
C SER A 32 4.02 3.23 -4.45
N SER A 33 2.89 2.52 -4.33
CA SER A 33 2.13 2.55 -3.08
C SER A 33 2.87 1.75 -2.00
N ARG A 34 2.85 2.25 -0.77
CA ARG A 34 3.46 1.57 0.39
C ARG A 34 2.72 0.30 0.84
N GLY A 35 1.44 0.17 0.51
CA GLY A 35 0.63 -1.04 0.80
C GLY A 35 -0.48 -0.89 1.84
N TYR A 36 -0.48 0.18 2.66
CA TYR A 36 -1.49 0.40 3.72
C TYR A 36 -2.94 0.18 3.27
N ARG A 37 -3.33 0.80 2.16
CA ARG A 37 -4.72 0.77 1.64
C ARG A 37 -5.20 -0.62 1.25
N ILE A 38 -4.31 -1.46 0.72
CA ILE A 38 -4.68 -2.81 0.30
C ILE A 38 -4.62 -3.76 1.49
N LEU A 39 -3.61 -3.62 2.34
CA LEU A 39 -3.48 -4.41 3.57
C LEU A 39 -4.64 -4.17 4.55
N SER A 40 -5.19 -2.94 4.61
CA SER A 40 -6.36 -2.65 5.45
C SER A 40 -7.65 -3.33 4.96
N LYS A 41 -7.67 -3.89 3.75
CA LYS A 41 -8.78 -4.70 3.23
C LYS A 41 -8.67 -6.18 3.62
N VAL A 42 -7.54 -6.61 4.20
CA VAL A 42 -7.36 -7.98 4.68
C VAL A 42 -8.17 -8.17 5.96
N PRO A 43 -9.11 -9.13 6.01
CA PRO A 43 -9.96 -9.34 7.18
C PRO A 43 -9.14 -9.63 8.45
N HIS A 44 -9.53 -9.03 9.57
CA HIS A 44 -8.93 -9.25 10.90
C HIS A 44 -7.42 -8.99 11.00
N LEU A 45 -6.82 -8.27 10.04
CA LEU A 45 -5.41 -7.90 10.10
C LEU A 45 -5.22 -6.68 11.03
N PRO A 46 -4.48 -6.81 12.16
CA PRO A 46 -4.26 -5.70 13.06
C PRO A 46 -3.45 -4.58 12.43
N VAL A 47 -3.72 -3.32 12.81
CA VAL A 47 -3.00 -2.13 12.31
C VAL A 47 -1.49 -2.26 12.56
N SER A 48 -1.06 -2.79 13.70
CA SER A 48 0.36 -3.02 14.01
C SER A 48 1.04 -3.97 13.02
N ALA A 49 0.35 -5.04 12.60
CA ALA A 49 0.87 -5.95 11.59
C ALA A 49 0.98 -5.25 10.21
N ILE A 50 0.01 -4.41 9.86
CA ILE A 50 0.07 -3.59 8.64
C ILE A 50 1.28 -2.65 8.68
N GLU A 51 1.49 -1.96 9.80
CA GLU A 51 2.64 -1.08 9.96
C GLU A 51 3.96 -1.82 9.83
N ASN A 52 4.10 -2.97 10.46
CA ASN A 52 5.31 -3.79 10.39
C ASN A 52 5.57 -4.29 8.97
N MET A 53 4.52 -4.73 8.25
CA MET A 53 4.62 -5.12 6.84
C MET A 53 5.12 -3.98 5.97
N VAL A 54 4.51 -2.80 6.13
CA VAL A 54 4.89 -1.64 5.32
C VAL A 54 6.30 -1.16 5.67
N LYS A 55 6.69 -1.18 6.94
CA LYS A 55 8.06 -0.83 7.37
C LYS A 55 9.09 -1.83 6.81
N HIS A 56 8.78 -3.12 6.84
CA HIS A 56 9.68 -4.19 6.39
C HIS A 56 9.86 -4.18 4.87
N PHE A 57 8.77 -4.22 4.11
CA PHE A 57 8.83 -4.36 2.65
C PHE A 57 8.96 -3.02 1.91
N GLN A 58 8.55 -1.90 2.51
CA GLN A 58 8.60 -0.53 1.96
C GLN A 58 7.75 -0.26 0.71
N SER A 59 7.37 -1.28 -0.06
CA SER A 59 6.53 -1.19 -1.25
C SER A 59 5.50 -2.31 -1.28
N PHE A 60 4.29 -1.97 -1.72
CA PHE A 60 3.23 -2.95 -1.95
C PHE A 60 3.64 -4.04 -2.94
N GLN A 61 4.39 -3.71 -3.99
CA GLN A 61 4.82 -4.70 -4.98
C GLN A 61 5.68 -5.80 -4.33
N LYS A 62 6.54 -5.41 -3.39
CA LYS A 62 7.36 -6.37 -2.62
C LYS A 62 6.49 -7.23 -1.73
N ILE A 63 5.49 -6.66 -1.05
CA ILE A 63 4.53 -7.42 -0.24
C ILE A 63 3.72 -8.41 -1.09
N PHE A 64 3.28 -7.99 -2.27
CA PHE A 64 2.46 -8.80 -3.17
C PHE A 64 3.23 -10.02 -3.70
N ASN A 65 4.49 -9.80 -4.07
CA ASN A 65 5.37 -10.83 -4.62
C ASN A 65 6.00 -11.72 -3.53
N ALA A 66 6.02 -11.30 -2.27
CA ALA A 66 6.59 -12.06 -1.19
C ALA A 66 5.87 -13.40 -0.97
N ASP A 67 6.63 -14.44 -0.66
CA ASP A 67 6.09 -15.75 -0.31
C ASP A 67 5.65 -15.79 1.16
N VAL A 68 4.84 -16.80 1.52
CA VAL A 68 4.29 -16.94 2.88
C VAL A 68 5.42 -16.97 3.92
N GLU A 69 6.54 -17.63 3.60
CA GLU A 69 7.72 -17.71 4.48
C GLU A 69 8.34 -16.33 4.75
N GLU A 70 8.37 -15.44 3.75
CA GLU A 70 8.90 -14.09 3.90
C GLU A 70 7.96 -13.23 4.74
N LEU A 71 6.65 -13.36 4.53
CA LEU A 71 5.64 -12.65 5.32
C LEU A 71 5.69 -13.06 6.80
N VAL A 72 5.97 -14.34 7.09
CA VAL A 72 6.09 -14.85 8.47
C VAL A 72 7.30 -14.28 9.22
N ARG A 73 8.33 -13.81 8.51
CA ARG A 73 9.51 -13.16 9.13
C ARG A 73 9.18 -11.77 9.68
N VAL A 74 8.02 -11.21 9.36
CA VAL A 74 7.60 -9.90 9.84
C VAL A 74 6.93 -10.02 11.21
N GLU A 75 7.40 -9.22 12.15
CA GLU A 75 6.86 -9.15 13.51
C GLU A 75 5.33 -8.93 13.51
N GLY A 76 4.60 -9.76 14.25
CA GLY A 76 3.14 -9.70 14.35
C GLY A 76 2.39 -10.44 13.23
N CYS A 77 3.10 -10.97 12.22
CA CYS A 77 2.53 -11.77 11.15
C CYS A 77 2.91 -13.24 11.28
N GLY A 78 2.12 -14.01 12.03
CA GLY A 78 2.25 -15.47 12.05
C GLY A 78 1.71 -16.15 10.78
N PRO A 79 1.87 -17.46 10.64
CA PRO A 79 1.50 -18.23 9.43
C PRO A 79 0.04 -18.01 8.98
N GLY A 80 -0.91 -18.00 9.92
CA GLY A 80 -2.32 -17.78 9.59
C GLY A 80 -2.61 -16.38 9.00
N ARG A 81 -1.91 -15.35 9.48
CA ARG A 81 -2.03 -13.99 8.92
C ARG A 81 -1.34 -13.88 7.57
N ALA A 82 -0.16 -14.49 7.42
CA ALA A 82 0.55 -14.51 6.15
C ALA A 82 -0.30 -15.16 5.04
N GLN A 83 -0.94 -16.29 5.36
CA GLN A 83 -1.86 -16.95 4.43
C GLN A 83 -3.08 -16.08 4.12
N SER A 84 -3.72 -15.51 5.15
CA SER A 84 -4.87 -14.61 4.97
C SER A 84 -4.54 -13.39 4.11
N ILE A 85 -3.33 -12.82 4.25
CA ILE A 85 -2.84 -11.75 3.38
C ILE A 85 -2.74 -12.25 1.94
N LYS A 86 -2.03 -13.34 1.67
CA LYS A 86 -1.87 -13.86 0.30
C LYS A 86 -3.21 -14.16 -0.37
N ASP A 87 -4.11 -14.83 0.33
CA ASP A 87 -5.43 -15.19 -0.19
C ASP A 87 -6.27 -13.95 -0.50
N SER A 88 -6.26 -12.97 0.41
CA SER A 88 -6.98 -11.70 0.23
C SER A 88 -6.40 -10.89 -0.94
N LEU A 89 -5.07 -10.80 -1.06
CA LEU A 89 -4.41 -10.09 -2.15
C LEU A 89 -4.71 -10.74 -3.50
N ARG A 90 -4.68 -12.08 -3.55
CA ARG A 90 -5.04 -12.84 -4.75
C ARG A 90 -6.48 -12.56 -5.17
N ARG A 91 -7.43 -12.66 -4.24
CA ARG A 91 -8.85 -12.38 -4.49
C ARG A 91 -9.08 -10.95 -4.97
N LEU A 92 -8.42 -9.97 -4.35
CA LEU A 92 -8.52 -8.56 -4.75
C LEU A 92 -7.94 -8.33 -6.16
N ASN A 93 -6.87 -9.02 -6.52
CA ASN A 93 -6.30 -8.97 -7.87
C ASN A 93 -7.25 -9.60 -8.90
N GLU A 94 -7.85 -10.75 -8.58
CA GLU A 94 -8.84 -11.42 -9.44
C GLU A 94 -10.05 -10.53 -9.71
N LEU A 95 -10.61 -9.89 -8.67
CA LEU A 95 -11.70 -8.92 -8.82
C LEU A 95 -11.30 -7.73 -9.70
N ASN A 96 -10.11 -7.16 -9.49
CA ASN A 96 -9.65 -6.03 -10.29
C ASN A 96 -9.42 -6.40 -11.76
N MET A 97 -8.97 -7.63 -12.03
CA MET A 97 -8.83 -8.10 -13.40
C MET A 97 -10.20 -8.23 -14.06
N LEU A 98 -11.17 -8.85 -13.39
CA LEU A 98 -12.55 -8.96 -13.91
C LEU A 98 -13.17 -7.60 -14.21
N ASP A 99 -13.02 -6.63 -13.31
CA ASP A 99 -13.51 -5.25 -13.50
C ASP A 99 -12.90 -4.55 -14.73
N LYS A 100 -11.70 -4.96 -15.18
CA LYS A 100 -11.05 -4.38 -16.37
C LYS A 100 -11.53 -4.98 -17.69
N TYR A 101 -12.20 -6.13 -17.65
CA TYR A 101 -12.71 -6.82 -18.84
C TYR A 101 -14.21 -6.55 -19.10
N ILE A 102 -14.87 -5.80 -18.23
CA ILE A 102 -16.27 -5.36 -18.33
C ILE A 102 -16.28 -3.88 -18.75
#